data_AF-A0A6V7M5X8-F1
#
_entry.id   AF-A0A6V7M5X8-F1
#
_cell.length_a   1.000
_cell.length_b   1.000
_cell.length_c   1.000
_cell.angle_alpha   90.00
_cell.angle_beta   90.00
_cell.angle_gamma   90.00
#
_symmetry.space_group_name_H-M   'P 1'
#
loop_
_entity.id
_entity.type
_entity.pdbx_description
1 polymer ?
#
loop_
_entity_poly.entity_id
_entity_poly.type
_entity_poly.pdbx_seq_one_letter_code
_entity_poly.pdbx_strand_id
1 'polypeptide(L)' 'MTDEEKDTFRNQLYASTPKLSSIESTEFYKVPFNKVCDLIRSRRVFVYRGMAFTPQSELASLFITHFKEHLARELQ' A
#
# COMPACT_ATOMS: atom_id res chain seq x y z
N MET A 1 -2.29 6.70 -8.38
CA MET A 1 -0.90 7.06 -8.76
C MET A 1 -0.94 7.49 -10.21
N THR A 2 -0.14 8.46 -10.64
CA THR A 2 -0.07 8.82 -12.08
C THR A 2 0.71 7.78 -12.87
N ASP A 3 0.50 7.68 -14.18
CA ASP A 3 1.21 6.72 -15.02
C ASP A 3 2.72 7.05 -15.10
N GLU A 4 3.08 8.34 -15.08
CA GLU A 4 4.49 8.76 -15.03
C GLU A 4 5.17 8.35 -13.71
N GLU A 5 4.48 8.49 -12.57
CA GLU A 5 4.98 7.99 -11.27
C GLU A 5 5.10 6.45 -11.30
N LYS A 6 4.17 5.76 -11.96
CA LYS A 6 4.17 4.29 -12.10
C LYS A 6 5.41 3.80 -12.83
N ASP A 7 5.75 4.44 -13.93
CA ASP A 7 6.94 4.11 -14.73
C ASP A 7 8.23 4.45 -13.99
N THR A 8 8.27 5.60 -13.32
CA THR A 8 9.43 6.02 -12.53
C THR A 8 9.77 5.02 -11.43
N PHE A 9 8.75 4.49 -10.74
CA PHE A 9 8.92 3.55 -9.62
C PHE A 9 8.75 2.08 -9.99
N ARG A 10 8.69 1.75 -11.28
CA ARG A 10 8.38 0.42 -11.79
C ARG A 10 9.15 -0.70 -11.08
N ASN A 11 10.48 -0.57 -11.03
CA ASN A 11 11.35 -1.59 -10.46
C ASN A 11 11.14 -1.74 -8.95
N GLN A 12 10.93 -0.63 -8.25
CA GLN A 12 10.69 -0.61 -6.81
C GLN A 12 9.33 -1.21 -6.46
N LEU A 13 8.29 -0.89 -7.24
CA LEU A 13 6.95 -1.47 -7.10
C LEU A 13 7.00 -2.99 -7.30
N TYR A 14 7.73 -3.46 -8.31
CA TYR A 14 7.89 -4.89 -8.58
C TYR A 14 8.63 -5.61 -7.45
N ALA A 15 9.74 -5.04 -6.97
CA ALA A 15 10.57 -5.63 -5.92
C ALA A 15 9.90 -5.67 -4.54
N SER A 16 8.89 -4.81 -4.30
CA SER A 16 8.22 -4.67 -3.00
C SER A 16 6.80 -5.22 -2.98
N THR A 17 6.28 -5.70 -4.11
CA THR A 17 4.93 -6.29 -4.19
C THR A 17 5.05 -7.79 -4.43
N PRO A 18 4.86 -8.64 -3.42
CA PRO A 18 4.94 -10.07 -3.61
C PRO A 18 3.79 -10.59 -4.48
N LYS A 19 4.06 -11.61 -5.29
CA LYS A 19 3.07 -12.26 -6.18
C LYS A 19 2.46 -11.33 -7.24
N LEU A 20 3.16 -10.27 -7.62
CA LEU A 20 2.73 -9.38 -8.68
C LEU A 20 2.88 -10.07 -10.05
N SER A 21 1.77 -10.24 -10.77
CA SER A 21 1.77 -10.82 -12.12
C SER A 21 2.21 -9.81 -13.19
N SER A 22 1.69 -8.58 -13.11
CA SER A 22 2.07 -7.48 -13.99
C SER A 22 1.87 -6.13 -13.30
N ILE A 23 2.85 -5.23 -13.45
CA ILE A 23 2.77 -3.85 -12.99
C ILE A 23 1.65 -3.12 -13.74
N GLU A 24 1.52 -3.34 -15.06
CA GLU A 24 0.56 -2.61 -15.91
C GLU A 24 -0.88 -2.82 -15.45
N SER A 25 -1.26 -4.08 -15.23
CA SER A 25 -2.62 -4.44 -14.83
C SER A 25 -2.93 -4.14 -13.36
N THR A 26 -1.92 -3.77 -12.57
CA THR A 26 -2.11 -3.53 -11.14
C THR A 26 -2.29 -2.05 -10.88
N GLU A 27 -3.40 -1.71 -10.25
CA GLU A 27 -3.63 -0.37 -9.73
C GLU A 27 -2.88 -0.17 -8.41
N PHE A 28 -2.20 0.97 -8.29
CA PHE A 28 -1.52 1.37 -7.06
C PHE A 28 -2.06 2.69 -6.53
N TYR A 29 -2.15 2.72 -5.21
CA TYR A 29 -2.74 3.80 -4.44
C TYR A 29 -1.68 4.42 -3.55
N LYS A 30 -1.63 5.76 -3.53
CA LYS A 30 -0.70 6.53 -2.72
C LYS A 30 -1.35 6.79 -1.37
N VAL A 31 -0.79 6.22 -0.31
CA VAL A 31 -1.34 6.27 1.04
C VAL A 31 -0.26 6.76 2.00
N PRO A 32 -0.57 7.61 2.99
CA PRO A 32 0.39 7.95 4.04
C PRO A 32 0.96 6.70 4.72
N PHE A 33 2.29 6.62 4.87
CA PHE A 33 2.95 5.38 5.34
C PHE A 33 2.45 4.92 6.73
N ASN A 34 2.09 5.87 7.59
CA ASN A 34 1.60 5.61 8.94
C ASN A 34 0.28 4.82 8.96
N LYS A 35 -0.50 4.85 7.87
CA LYS A 35 -1.78 4.12 7.77
C LYS A 35 -1.62 2.66 7.35
N VAL A 36 -0.44 2.25 6.89
CA VAL A 36 -0.16 0.89 6.39
C VAL A 36 1.08 0.28 7.03
N CYS A 37 1.30 0.57 8.32
CA CYS A 37 2.48 0.10 9.06
C CYS A 37 2.64 -1.43 9.06
N ASP A 38 1.53 -2.16 9.05
CA ASP A 38 1.47 -3.63 8.93
C ASP A 38 2.06 -4.12 7.59
N LEU A 39 1.68 -3.47 6.48
CA LEU A 39 2.17 -3.80 5.15
C LEU A 39 3.66 -3.47 4.98
N ILE A 40 4.12 -2.37 5.59
CA ILE A 40 5.53 -1.97 5.58
C ILE A 40 6.39 -2.99 6.33
N ARG A 41 5.96 -3.40 7.54
CA ARG A 41 6.67 -4.41 8.34
C ARG A 41 6.82 -5.74 7.61
N SER A 42 5.82 -6.09 6.80
CA SER A 42 5.81 -7.31 5.99
C SER A 42 6.40 -7.14 4.59
N ARG A 43 7.00 -5.98 4.28
CA ARG A 43 7.63 -5.65 2.98
C ARG A 43 6.73 -5.91 1.78
N ARG A 44 5.44 -5.54 1.89
CA ARG A 44 4.41 -5.74 0.86
C ARG A 44 4.06 -4.48 0.07
N VAL A 45 4.73 -3.37 0.36
CA VAL A 45 4.50 -2.06 -0.28
C VAL A 45 5.82 -1.33 -0.47
N PHE A 46 5.87 -0.50 -1.51
CA PHE A 46 6.97 0.45 -1.71
C PHE A 46 6.72 1.70 -0.88
N VAL A 47 7.75 2.28 -0.26
CA VAL A 47 7.65 3.54 0.49
C VAL A 47 8.65 4.55 -0.07
N TYR A 48 8.18 5.75 -0.40
CA TYR A 48 9.02 6.86 -0.84
C TYR A 48 8.47 8.19 -0.32
N ARG A 49 9.34 9.00 0.28
CA ARG A 49 9.03 10.32 0.86
C ARG A 49 7.78 10.34 1.76
N GLY A 50 7.67 9.38 2.68
CA GLY A 50 6.55 9.30 3.63
C GLY A 50 5.23 8.80 3.02
N MET A 51 5.23 8.40 1.74
CA MET A 51 4.09 7.80 1.08
C MET A 51 4.36 6.32 0.80
N ALA A 52 3.38 5.48 1.09
CA ALA A 52 3.33 4.09 0.68
C ALA A 52 2.55 3.96 -0.63
N PHE A 53 3.09 3.16 -1.55
CA PHE A 53 2.50 2.84 -2.83
C PHE A 53 1.95 1.42 -2.72
N THR A 54 0.65 1.36 -2.46
CA THR A 54 -0.05 0.14 -2.07
C THR A 54 -0.81 -0.43 -3.26
N PRO A 55 -0.60 -1.70 -3.65
CA PRO A 55 -1.38 -2.33 -4.71
C PRO A 55 -2.83 -2.54 -4.27
N GLN A 56 -3.75 -2.58 -5.22
CA GLN A 56 -5.19 -2.77 -4.95
C GLN A 56 -5.49 -4.00 -4.07
N SER A 57 -4.73 -5.09 -4.25
CA SER A 57 -4.86 -6.33 -3.48
C SER A 57 -4.66 -6.16 -1.97
N GLU A 58 -4.00 -5.08 -1.56
CA GLU A 58 -3.61 -4.80 -0.19
C GLU A 58 -4.50 -3.75 0.50
N LEU A 59 -5.39 -3.09 -0.25
CA LEU A 59 -6.30 -2.09 0.31
C LEU A 59 -7.24 -2.66 1.37
N ALA A 60 -7.61 -3.93 1.28
CA ALA A 60 -8.41 -4.60 2.31
C ALA A 60 -7.73 -4.54 3.70
N SER A 61 -6.40 -4.70 3.77
CA SER A 61 -5.66 -4.62 5.04
C SER A 61 -5.74 -3.23 5.67
N LEU A 62 -5.64 -2.19 4.82
CA LEU A 62 -5.80 -0.80 5.23
C LEU A 62 -7.19 -0.55 5.82
N PHE A 63 -8.26 -0.98 5.13
CA PHE A 63 -9.63 -0.78 5.60
C PHE A 63 -9.91 -1.55 6.89
N ILE A 64 -9.44 -2.80 7.01
CA ILE A 64 -9.59 -3.60 8.21
C ILE A 64 -8.88 -2.94 9.40
N THR A 65 -7.66 -2.44 9.19
CA THR A 65 -6.91 -1.74 10.24
C THR A 65 -7.66 -0.49 10.69
N HIS A 66 -8.12 0.34 9.74
CA HIS A 66 -8.90 1.53 10.05
C HIS A 66 -10.20 1.22 10.79
N PHE A 67 -10.92 0.18 10.37
CA PHE A 67 -12.14 -0.26 11.02
C PHE A 67 -11.90 -0.73 12.46
N LYS A 68 -10.86 -1.54 12.69
CA LYS A 68 -10.48 -2.00 14.04
C LYS A 68 -10.12 -0.85 14.96
N GLU A 69 -9.34 0.12 14.48
CA GLU A 69 -8.98 1.33 15.24
C GLU A 69 -10.20 2.18 15.59
N HIS A 70 -11.15 2.30 14.66
CA HIS A 70 -12.40 3.02 14.93
C HIS A 70 -13.26 2.27 15.94
N LEU A 71 -13.52 0.98 15.73
CA LEU A 71 -14.30 0.15 16.64
C LEU A 71 -13.71 0.12 18.06
N ALA A 72 -12.38 0.02 18.19
CA ALA A 72 -11.72 0.01 19.48
C ALA A 72 -11.88 1.34 20.25
N ARG A 73 -11.93 2.48 19.54
CA ARG A 73 -12.21 3.78 20.17
C ARG A 73 -13.65 3.93 20.63
N GLU A 74 -14.60 3.47 19.83
CA GLU A 74 -16.04 3.60 20.14
C GLU A 74 -16.51 2.63 21.24
N LEU A 75 -15.76 1.54 21.48
CA LEU A 75 -16.04 0.55 22.53
C LEU A 75 -15.25 0.77 23.84
N GLN A 76 -14.40 1.80 23.90
CA GLN A 76 -13.65 2.18 25.11
C GLN A 76 -14.43 3.18 25.94
#